data_AF-A0A932J0N5-F1
#
_entry.id   AF-A0A932J0N5-F1
#
_cell.length_a   1.000
_cell.length_b   1.000
_cell.length_c   1.000
_cell.angle_alpha   90.00
_cell.angle_beta   90.00
_cell.angle_gamma   90.00
#
_symmetry.space_group_name_H-M   'P 1'
#
loop_
_entity.id
_entity.type
_entity.pdbx_description
1 polymer ?
#
loop_
_entity_poly.entity_id
_entity_poly.type
_entity_poly.pdbx_seq_one_letter_code
_entity_poly.pdbx_strand_id
1 'polypeptide(L)'
;MKTMSTAMSNAIAIALFALASTSAFAGSVNPTSSDSSNNTAGGSNALTNNAGGYSNTAFAYGALYKNTTGYMNSAFGLYALLNNTTGYGNTAMGMQALQSSTTASYNSAFGTYALYGDTTGIFNVAMGHKSQMNGTTASYNTSVGSSSMQANTTGNNNTAFGYSAGTS
;
A
#
# COMPACT_ATOMS: atom_id res chain seq x y z
N MET A 1 -18.41 2.29 -52.75
CA MET A 1 -18.85 1.50 -51.57
C MET A 1 -17.82 0.52 -51.00
N LYS A 2 -16.74 0.15 -51.72
CA LYS A 2 -15.76 -0.86 -51.24
C LYS A 2 -14.76 -0.34 -50.20
N THR A 3 -14.49 0.97 -50.17
CA THR A 3 -13.49 1.61 -49.29
C THR A 3 -13.96 1.86 -47.85
N MET A 4 -15.27 2.05 -47.62
CA MET A 4 -15.82 2.21 -46.26
C MET A 4 -15.84 0.91 -45.46
N SER A 5 -15.96 -0.24 -46.13
CA SER A 5 -15.98 -1.56 -45.47
C SER A 5 -14.61 -1.94 -44.87
N THR A 6 -13.50 -1.62 -45.54
CA THR A 6 -12.14 -1.92 -45.05
C THR A 6 -11.73 -1.01 -43.89
N ALA A 7 -12.13 0.26 -43.92
CA ALA A 7 -11.90 1.20 -42.81
C ALA A 7 -12.64 0.77 -41.55
N MET A 8 -13.88 0.28 -41.70
CA MET A 8 -14.69 -0.23 -40.59
C MET A 8 -14.12 -1.54 -40.01
N SER A 9 -13.60 -2.43 -40.86
CA SER A 9 -12.91 -3.66 -40.42
C SER A 9 -11.62 -3.38 -39.64
N ASN A 10 -10.83 -2.38 -40.07
CA ASN A 10 -9.61 -1.99 -39.36
C ASN A 10 -9.91 -1.27 -38.03
N ALA A 11 -10.96 -0.44 -37.98
CA ALA A 11 -11.40 0.20 -36.74
C ALA A 11 -11.87 -0.82 -35.71
N ILE A 12 -12.60 -1.86 -36.15
CA ILE A 12 -13.06 -2.96 -35.29
C ILE A 12 -11.86 -3.79 -34.80
N ALA A 13 -10.88 -4.08 -35.65
CA ALA A 13 -9.67 -4.83 -35.26
C ALA A 13 -8.80 -4.06 -34.25
N ILE A 14 -8.65 -2.74 -34.44
CA ILE A 14 -7.92 -1.86 -33.51
C ILE A 14 -8.64 -1.77 -32.17
N ALA A 15 -9.98 -1.64 -32.17
CA ALA A 15 -10.78 -1.65 -30.95
C ALA A 15 -10.71 -3.01 -30.22
N LEU A 16 -10.72 -4.13 -30.96
CA LEU A 16 -10.63 -5.48 -30.39
C LEU A 16 -9.25 -5.77 -29.79
N PHE A 17 -8.17 -5.27 -30.40
CA PHE A 17 -6.81 -5.39 -29.87
C PHE A 17 -6.59 -4.48 -28.65
N ALA A 18 -7.21 -3.30 -28.63
CA ALA A 18 -7.23 -2.42 -27.46
C ALA A 18 -7.95 -3.08 -26.27
N LEU A 19 -9.11 -3.72 -26.49
CA LEU A 19 -9.82 -4.47 -25.44
C LEU A 19 -9.04 -5.71 -24.97
N ALA A 20 -8.32 -6.42 -25.84
CA ALA A 20 -7.54 -7.60 -25.47
C ALA A 20 -6.30 -7.27 -24.60
N SER A 21 -5.81 -6.03 -24.65
CA SER A 21 -4.70 -5.56 -23.80
C SER A 21 -5.11 -5.10 -22.39
N THR A 22 -6.40 -5.16 -22.04
CA THR A 22 -6.93 -4.52 -20.80
C THR A 22 -6.82 -5.35 -19.52
N SER A 23 -6.18 -6.51 -19.50
CA SER A 23 -6.11 -7.34 -18.28
C SER A 23 -5.17 -6.83 -17.17
N ALA A 24 -4.62 -5.60 -17.29
CA ALA A 24 -3.64 -5.08 -16.33
C ALA A 24 -4.05 -3.84 -15.50
N PHE A 25 -5.20 -3.18 -15.73
CA PHE A 25 -5.47 -1.89 -15.06
C PHE A 25 -6.87 -1.64 -14.44
N ALA A 26 -7.68 -2.65 -14.12
CA ALA A 26 -8.85 -2.39 -13.28
C ALA A 26 -9.32 -3.65 -12.55
N GLY A 27 -8.73 -3.92 -11.37
CA GLY A 27 -9.40 -4.75 -10.40
C GLY A 27 -10.60 -3.97 -9.89
N SER A 28 -11.81 -4.43 -10.20
CA SER A 28 -13.08 -3.89 -9.70
C SER A 28 -12.98 -3.53 -8.21
N VAL A 29 -13.09 -2.25 -7.87
CA VAL A 29 -13.46 -1.84 -6.51
C VAL A 29 -14.81 -2.47 -6.19
N ASN A 30 -14.93 -3.18 -5.07
CA ASN A 30 -16.20 -3.65 -4.53
C ASN A 30 -16.65 -2.66 -3.44
N PRO A 31 -17.40 -1.58 -3.75
CA PRO A 31 -17.86 -0.63 -2.76
C PRO A 31 -19.06 -1.19 -1.99
N THR A 32 -18.83 -2.12 -1.06
CA THR A 32 -19.86 -2.50 -0.09
C THR A 32 -19.88 -1.48 1.06
N SER A 33 -20.36 -0.26 0.79
CA SER A 33 -20.94 0.72 1.74
C SER A 33 -20.70 2.16 1.27
N SER A 34 -21.58 3.05 1.72
CA SER A 34 -21.94 4.37 1.20
C SER A 34 -20.90 5.50 1.21
N ASP A 35 -19.61 5.24 1.47
CA ASP A 35 -18.56 6.28 1.58
C ASP A 35 -17.33 6.05 0.68
N SER A 36 -17.43 5.15 -0.30
CA SER A 36 -16.35 4.62 -1.17
C SER A 36 -15.77 5.58 -2.24
N SER A 37 -15.74 6.88 -2.01
CA SER A 37 -15.22 7.85 -2.99
C SER A 37 -13.70 7.76 -3.15
N ASN A 38 -13.21 7.73 -4.39
CA ASN A 38 -11.79 7.92 -4.77
C ASN A 38 -10.78 6.82 -4.36
N ASN A 39 -11.22 5.58 -4.16
CA ASN A 39 -10.28 4.48 -3.99
C ASN A 39 -9.78 3.96 -5.36
N THR A 40 -8.47 3.76 -5.52
CA THR A 40 -7.83 3.17 -6.71
C THR A 40 -7.25 1.81 -6.35
N ALA A 41 -7.65 0.74 -7.04
CA ALA A 41 -7.21 -0.63 -6.78
C ALA A 41 -6.68 -1.32 -8.05
N GLY A 42 -5.54 -2.01 -7.94
CA GLY A 42 -4.98 -2.81 -9.03
C GLY A 42 -4.28 -4.06 -8.53
N GLY A 43 -4.90 -5.22 -8.74
CA GLY A 43 -4.39 -6.52 -8.27
C GLY A 43 -5.50 -7.35 -7.61
N SER A 44 -5.31 -8.66 -7.59
CA SER A 44 -6.28 -9.56 -6.93
C SER A 44 -6.32 -9.28 -5.42
N ASN A 45 -7.52 -9.22 -4.84
CA ASN A 45 -7.75 -8.96 -3.42
C ASN A 45 -7.27 -7.59 -2.89
N ALA A 46 -6.97 -6.63 -3.78
CA ALA A 46 -6.71 -5.26 -3.36
C ALA A 46 -8.03 -4.59 -2.91
N LEU A 47 -8.04 -3.94 -1.74
CA LEU A 47 -9.21 -3.20 -1.19
C LEU A 47 -10.53 -3.99 -1.08
N THR A 48 -10.49 -5.32 -1.07
CA THR A 48 -11.71 -6.15 -1.15
C THR A 48 -12.58 -6.11 0.11
N ASN A 49 -12.00 -5.89 1.29
CA ASN A 49 -12.76 -5.68 2.53
C ASN A 49 -12.63 -4.24 3.04
N ASN A 50 -12.76 -3.26 2.14
CA ASN A 50 -12.77 -1.85 2.51
C ASN A 50 -14.14 -1.41 3.09
N ALA A 51 -14.26 -1.16 4.40
CA ALA A 51 -15.52 -0.90 5.10
C ALA A 51 -15.71 0.58 5.53
N GLY A 52 -15.82 1.48 4.56
CA GLY A 52 -16.04 2.92 4.78
C GLY A 52 -14.79 3.81 4.59
N GLY A 53 -13.64 3.23 4.23
CA GLY A 53 -12.44 3.99 3.86
C GLY A 53 -12.55 4.66 2.48
N TYR A 54 -11.97 5.86 2.35
CA TYR A 54 -11.98 6.66 1.12
C TYR A 54 -10.57 7.14 0.74
N SER A 55 -10.38 7.54 -0.53
CA SER A 55 -9.12 8.08 -1.05
C SER A 55 -7.89 7.18 -0.84
N ASN A 56 -8.05 5.86 -0.87
CA ASN A 56 -6.95 4.90 -0.74
C ASN A 56 -6.46 4.44 -2.12
N THR A 57 -5.15 4.26 -2.27
CA THR A 57 -4.53 3.69 -3.47
C THR A 57 -3.87 2.36 -3.10
N ALA A 58 -4.23 1.27 -3.78
CA ALA A 58 -3.73 -0.08 -3.49
C ALA A 58 -3.33 -0.82 -4.77
N PHE A 59 -2.09 -1.30 -4.83
CA PHE A 59 -1.61 -2.11 -5.94
C PHE A 59 -0.87 -3.36 -5.47
N ALA A 60 -1.00 -4.44 -6.26
CA ALA A 60 -0.57 -5.81 -6.01
C ALA A 60 -1.50 -6.63 -5.12
N TYR A 61 -1.20 -7.93 -5.00
CA TYR A 61 -2.08 -8.90 -4.35
C TYR A 61 -2.22 -8.62 -2.84
N GLY A 62 -3.47 -8.50 -2.39
CA GLY A 62 -3.82 -8.30 -0.98
C GLY A 62 -3.36 -6.96 -0.38
N ALA A 63 -3.01 -5.96 -1.19
CA ALA A 63 -2.73 -4.62 -0.69
C ALA A 63 -4.03 -3.99 -0.10
N LEU A 64 -3.94 -3.46 1.13
CA LEU A 64 -5.10 -2.90 1.87
C LEU A 64 -6.30 -3.86 1.96
N TYR A 65 -6.06 -5.18 2.04
CA TYR A 65 -7.12 -6.19 2.02
C TYR A 65 -8.17 -5.99 3.12
N LYS A 66 -7.76 -5.72 4.37
CA LYS A 66 -8.65 -5.53 5.53
C LYS A 66 -8.73 -4.08 6.01
N ASN A 67 -8.88 -3.13 5.10
CA ASN A 67 -9.03 -1.73 5.48
C ASN A 67 -10.44 -1.47 6.04
N THR A 68 -10.66 -1.16 7.32
CA THR A 68 -12.05 -0.87 7.75
C THR A 68 -12.44 0.55 7.40
N THR A 69 -12.05 1.54 8.19
CA THR A 69 -12.42 2.95 8.00
C THR A 69 -11.22 3.85 7.66
N GLY A 70 -10.03 3.26 7.48
CA GLY A 70 -8.81 3.99 7.12
C GLY A 70 -8.93 4.72 5.77
N TYR A 71 -8.32 5.90 5.67
CA TYR A 71 -8.41 6.75 4.48
C TYR A 71 -7.05 7.35 4.11
N MET A 72 -6.92 7.85 2.88
CA MET A 72 -5.69 8.49 2.39
C MET A 72 -4.43 7.60 2.51
N ASN A 73 -4.58 6.28 2.38
CA ASN A 73 -3.44 5.36 2.41
C ASN A 73 -2.95 5.03 1.00
N SER A 74 -1.63 4.89 0.83
CA SER A 74 -0.99 4.49 -0.42
C SER A 74 -0.21 3.20 -0.21
N ALA A 75 -0.69 2.09 -0.77
CA ALA A 75 -0.12 0.75 -0.62
C ALA A 75 0.31 0.18 -1.97
N PHE A 76 1.61 -0.03 -2.14
CA PHE A 76 2.21 -0.60 -3.35
C PHE A 76 3.10 -1.78 -2.96
N GLY A 77 2.58 -3.00 -3.09
CA GLY A 77 3.33 -4.20 -2.77
C GLY A 77 2.45 -5.34 -2.27
N LEU A 78 2.95 -6.56 -2.43
CA LEU A 78 2.28 -7.76 -1.93
C LEU A 78 2.01 -7.61 -0.43
N TYR A 79 0.73 -7.62 -0.04
CA TYR A 79 0.27 -7.45 1.34
C TYR A 79 0.73 -6.16 2.05
N ALA A 80 1.04 -5.09 1.30
CA ALA A 80 1.28 -3.77 1.90
C ALA A 80 0.01 -3.28 2.62
N LEU A 81 0.14 -2.78 3.85
CA LEU A 81 -0.99 -2.31 4.70
C LEU A 81 -2.14 -3.33 4.85
N LEU A 82 -1.84 -4.63 4.85
CA LEU A 82 -2.84 -5.71 4.82
C LEU A 82 -3.94 -5.57 5.89
N ASN A 83 -3.58 -5.21 7.12
CA ASN A 83 -4.47 -5.25 8.30
C ASN A 83 -4.90 -3.86 8.84
N ASN A 84 -4.82 -2.81 8.02
CA ASN A 84 -5.07 -1.42 8.43
C ASN A 84 -6.53 -1.14 8.79
N THR A 85 -6.96 -1.26 10.05
CA THR A 85 -8.37 -1.04 10.41
C THR A 85 -8.78 0.43 10.29
N THR A 86 -8.18 1.33 11.09
CA THR A 86 -8.58 2.75 11.14
C THR A 86 -7.45 3.72 10.83
N GLY A 87 -6.25 3.22 10.55
CA GLY A 87 -5.08 4.05 10.23
C GLY A 87 -5.25 4.85 8.94
N TYR A 88 -4.65 6.04 8.91
CA TYR A 88 -4.80 6.95 7.77
C TYR A 88 -3.50 7.69 7.44
N GLY A 89 -3.39 8.18 6.21
CA GLY A 89 -2.21 8.93 5.76
C GLY A 89 -0.92 8.11 5.69
N ASN A 90 -1.00 6.78 5.60
CA ASN A 90 0.18 5.92 5.51
C ASN A 90 0.62 5.72 4.06
N THR A 91 1.93 5.69 3.83
CA THR A 91 2.54 5.27 2.56
C THR A 91 3.36 4.01 2.79
N ALA A 92 3.02 2.92 2.12
CA ALA A 92 3.69 1.63 2.19
C ALA A 92 4.10 1.18 0.78
N MET A 93 5.40 1.17 0.49
CA MET A 93 5.95 0.70 -0.77
C MET A 93 6.94 -0.43 -0.51
N GLY A 94 6.56 -1.66 -0.84
CA GLY A 94 7.35 -2.85 -0.58
C GLY A 94 6.48 -4.03 -0.15
N MET A 95 7.00 -5.24 -0.31
CA MET A 95 6.33 -6.45 0.14
C MET A 95 6.19 -6.42 1.67
N GLN A 96 4.95 -6.57 2.16
CA GLN A 96 4.60 -6.57 3.58
C GLN A 96 5.05 -5.30 4.35
N ALA A 97 5.21 -4.16 3.68
CA ALA A 97 5.42 -2.89 4.36
C ALA A 97 4.16 -2.49 5.16
N LEU A 98 4.32 -2.08 6.42
CA LEU A 98 3.21 -1.74 7.33
C LEU A 98 2.11 -2.82 7.45
N GLN A 99 2.47 -4.10 7.30
CA GLN A 99 1.50 -5.20 7.20
C GLN A 99 0.63 -5.39 8.46
N SER A 100 1.18 -5.12 9.65
CA SER A 100 0.47 -5.24 10.94
C SER A 100 -0.13 -3.92 11.46
N SER A 101 -0.10 -2.84 10.68
CA SER A 101 -0.75 -1.57 11.04
C SER A 101 -2.22 -1.80 11.28
N THR A 102 -2.74 -1.50 12.48
CA THR A 102 -4.17 -1.52 12.77
C THR A 102 -4.70 -0.09 12.85
N THR A 103 -4.11 0.74 13.71
CA THR A 103 -4.49 2.15 13.89
C THR A 103 -3.35 3.14 13.61
N ALA A 104 -2.19 2.63 13.20
CA ALA A 104 -1.01 3.43 12.85
C ALA A 104 -1.33 4.46 11.77
N SER A 105 -0.81 5.68 11.91
CA SER A 105 -1.15 6.80 11.03
C SER A 105 0.07 7.66 10.71
N TYR A 106 0.08 8.27 9.53
CA TYR A 106 1.18 9.12 9.06
C TYR A 106 2.55 8.45 8.99
N ASN A 107 2.59 7.14 8.73
CA ASN A 107 3.84 6.40 8.57
C ASN A 107 4.24 6.30 7.10
N SER A 108 5.55 6.36 6.85
CA SER A 108 6.13 6.20 5.51
C SER A 108 7.13 5.04 5.50
N ALA A 109 6.72 3.91 4.90
CA ALA A 109 7.49 2.68 4.82
C ALA A 109 7.91 2.39 3.37
N PHE A 110 9.21 2.35 3.11
CA PHE A 110 9.80 2.08 1.81
C PHE A 110 10.79 0.92 1.92
N GLY A 111 10.39 -0.26 1.46
CA GLY A 111 11.21 -1.47 1.48
C GLY A 111 10.44 -2.69 1.95
N THR A 112 10.92 -3.86 1.58
CA THR A 112 10.34 -5.13 2.05
C THR A 112 10.48 -5.24 3.56
N TYR A 113 9.37 -5.51 4.26
CA TYR A 113 9.27 -5.54 5.72
C TYR A 113 9.58 -4.23 6.47
N ALA A 114 9.58 -3.07 5.79
CA ALA A 114 9.69 -1.78 6.47
C ALA A 114 8.45 -1.54 7.36
N LEU A 115 8.65 -1.21 8.63
CA LEU A 115 7.58 -1.04 9.64
C LEU A 115 6.61 -2.23 9.73
N TYR A 116 7.09 -3.44 9.47
CA TYR A 116 6.23 -4.63 9.38
C TYR A 116 5.31 -4.82 10.60
N GLY A 117 5.87 -4.68 11.80
CA GLY A 117 5.19 -4.91 13.07
C GLY A 117 4.54 -3.68 13.71
N ASP A 118 4.56 -2.51 13.05
CA ASP A 118 3.97 -1.29 13.60
C ASP A 118 2.45 -1.43 13.66
N THR A 119 1.89 -1.38 14.88
CA THR A 119 0.45 -1.58 15.11
C THR A 119 -0.26 -0.25 15.35
N THR A 120 0.34 0.64 16.17
CA THR A 120 -0.26 1.92 16.57
C THR A 120 0.71 3.12 16.50
N GLY A 121 1.95 2.91 16.08
CA GLY A 121 2.95 3.97 15.96
C GLY A 121 2.54 5.04 14.96
N ILE A 122 3.01 6.27 15.17
CA ILE A 122 2.72 7.40 14.29
C ILE A 122 3.98 8.15 13.90
N PHE A 123 3.94 8.79 12.73
CA PHE A 123 5.01 9.65 12.24
C PHE A 123 6.39 8.95 12.14
N ASN A 124 6.40 7.67 11.77
CA ASN A 124 7.63 6.95 11.49
C ASN A 124 7.99 7.02 9.99
N VAL A 125 9.28 7.18 9.71
CA VAL A 125 9.85 7.06 8.37
C VAL A 125 10.83 5.89 8.37
N ALA A 126 10.53 4.83 7.64
CA ALA A 126 11.40 3.67 7.50
C ALA A 126 11.72 3.42 6.03
N MET A 127 13.01 3.51 5.68
CA MET A 127 13.51 3.25 4.35
C MET A 127 14.57 2.15 4.40
N GLY A 128 14.36 1.05 3.68
CA GLY A 128 15.25 -0.11 3.63
C GLY A 128 14.57 -1.42 4.00
N HIS A 129 15.17 -2.54 3.59
CA HIS A 129 14.68 -3.87 3.94
C HIS A 129 14.74 -4.07 5.47
N LYS A 130 13.61 -4.45 6.08
CA LYS A 130 13.46 -4.63 7.54
C LYS A 130 13.83 -3.39 8.38
N SER A 131 13.75 -2.19 7.81
CA SER A 131 13.92 -0.96 8.58
C SER A 131 12.77 -0.80 9.57
N GLN A 132 13.09 -0.66 10.87
CA GLN A 132 12.13 -0.56 11.98
C GLN A 132 11.09 -1.71 12.00
N MET A 133 11.52 -2.93 11.67
CA MET A 133 10.61 -4.07 11.50
C MET A 133 9.80 -4.42 12.76
N ASN A 134 10.39 -4.31 13.96
CA ASN A 134 9.77 -4.74 15.21
C ASN A 134 9.22 -3.58 16.07
N GLY A 135 9.20 -2.35 15.56
CA GLY A 135 8.58 -1.23 16.27
C GLY A 135 7.08 -1.45 16.32
N THR A 136 6.51 -1.77 17.47
CA THR A 136 5.08 -2.10 17.61
C THR A 136 4.23 -0.87 17.93
N THR A 137 4.76 0.04 18.75
CA THR A 137 4.11 1.30 19.17
C THR A 137 5.05 2.51 19.08
N ALA A 138 6.27 2.29 18.59
CA ALA A 138 7.29 3.31 18.41
C ALA A 138 6.78 4.44 17.50
N SER A 139 7.05 5.69 17.85
CA SER A 139 6.57 6.89 17.14
C SER A 139 7.68 7.91 16.96
N TYR A 140 7.54 8.76 15.93
CA TYR A 140 8.50 9.84 15.63
C TYR A 140 9.92 9.34 15.34
N ASN A 141 10.08 8.18 14.72
CA ASN A 141 11.40 7.65 14.37
C ASN A 141 11.72 7.83 12.88
N THR A 142 12.98 8.12 12.57
CA THR A 142 13.51 8.13 11.19
C THR A 142 14.61 7.09 11.05
N SER A 143 14.32 6.01 10.33
CA SER A 143 15.21 4.86 10.14
C SER A 143 15.51 4.65 8.67
N VAL A 144 16.75 4.91 8.26
CA VAL A 144 17.18 4.80 6.86
C VAL A 144 18.36 3.84 6.74
N GLY A 145 18.13 2.69 6.11
CA GLY A 145 19.12 1.63 5.94
C GLY A 145 18.50 0.24 6.14
N SER A 146 19.07 -0.78 5.50
CA SER A 146 18.63 -2.15 5.73
C SER A 146 18.88 -2.54 7.19
N SER A 147 17.88 -3.12 7.84
CA SER A 147 17.89 -3.51 9.26
C SER A 147 18.14 -2.36 10.25
N SER A 148 18.07 -1.10 9.82
CA SER A 148 18.15 0.05 10.74
C SER A 148 16.98 0.03 11.72
N MET A 149 17.23 0.32 13.00
CA MET A 149 16.28 0.27 14.12
C MET A 149 15.48 -1.03 14.23
N GLN A 150 15.97 -2.15 13.70
CA GLN A 150 15.18 -3.38 13.64
C GLN A 150 14.72 -3.87 15.02
N ALA A 151 15.51 -3.65 16.06
CA ALA A 151 15.21 -4.03 17.44
C ALA A 151 14.48 -2.96 18.25
N ASN A 152 14.26 -1.76 17.69
CA ASN A 152 13.55 -0.70 18.40
C ASN A 152 12.05 -1.04 18.47
N THR A 153 11.57 -1.49 19.63
CA THR A 153 10.18 -1.92 19.82
C THR A 153 9.24 -0.78 20.23
N THR A 154 9.68 0.10 21.13
CA THR A 154 8.86 1.18 21.71
C THR A 154 9.58 2.53 21.80
N GLY A 155 10.86 2.60 21.42
CA GLY A 155 11.64 3.84 21.50
C GLY A 155 11.10 4.87 20.52
N ASN A 156 10.91 6.09 21.02
CA ASN A 156 10.40 7.23 20.26
C ASN A 156 11.51 8.25 19.99
N ASN A 157 11.32 9.09 18.97
CA ASN A 157 12.22 10.22 18.67
C ASN A 157 13.66 9.80 18.32
N ASN A 158 13.85 8.62 17.72
CA ASN A 158 15.17 8.17 17.30
C ASN A 158 15.44 8.53 15.84
N THR A 159 16.71 8.74 15.52
CA THR A 159 17.20 8.85 14.14
C THR A 159 18.35 7.88 13.96
N ALA A 160 18.28 7.02 12.95
CA ALA A 160 19.33 6.07 12.62
C ALA A 160 19.51 6.00 11.11
N PHE A 161 20.77 6.04 10.70
CA PHE A 161 21.16 6.03 9.30
C PHE A 161 22.28 5.00 9.10
N GLY A 162 22.10 4.09 8.15
CA GLY A 162 23.06 3.06 7.79
C GLY A 162 22.55 1.64 8.00
N TYR A 163 23.32 0.67 7.49
CA TYR A 163 23.03 -0.74 7.66
C TYR A 163 23.11 -1.12 9.15
N SER A 164 22.03 -1.69 9.69
CA SER A 164 21.93 -2.11 11.10
C SER A 164 22.24 -1.00 12.12
N ALA A 165 22.01 0.26 11.76
CA ALA A 165 22.13 1.37 12.71
C ALA A 165 21.01 1.31 13.77
N GLY A 166 21.27 1.73 15.01
CA GLY A 166 20.24 1.81 16.06
C GLY A 166 19.66 0.45 16.49
N THR A 167 20.42 -0.64 16.35
CA THR A 167 20.03 -1.98 16.79
C THR A 167 20.44 -2.32 18.23
N SER A 168 21.05 -1.36 18.94
CA SER A 168 21.58 -1.50 20.31
C SER A 168 20.54 -1.22 21.38
#